data_AF-A0A534MUS3-F1
#
_entry.id   AF-A0A534MUS3-F1
#
_cell.length_a   1.000
_cell.length_b   1.000
_cell.length_c   1.000
_cell.angle_alpha   90.00
_cell.angle_beta   90.00
_cell.angle_gamma   90.00
#
_symmetry.space_group_name_H-M   'P 1'
#
loop_
_entity.id
_entity.type
_entity.pdbx_description
1 polymer ?
#
loop_
_entity_poly.entity_id
_entity_poly.type
_entity_poly.pdbx_seq_one_letter_code
_entity_poly.pdbx_strand_id
1 'polypeptide(L)'
;MGPKGKQITVGAIPGSTVEHAPIIMRDVLGANMKMVTGYKGTADVRLAIDSGEVEGFFNSWTSLKITSVDKFKGEWLMLAQLGDDTISDLPVPNVPTIPMLAKNEEQRQLLRFGTSVPNQFGKVYVLPPGVPQERAAALEAAFAKTFADKELLAEADKGRLEIQPVSAQQTQKLVTEFLGMSADLKAKLQKLIRPEKK
;
A
#
# COMPACT_ATOMS: atom_id res chain seq x y z
N MET A 1 3.11 1.38 -19.22
CA MET A 1 4.18 1.87 -18.31
C MET A 1 5.54 1.22 -18.60
N GLY A 2 5.96 1.07 -19.86
CA GLY A 2 7.28 0.48 -20.18
C GLY A 2 8.39 1.52 -20.28
N PRO A 3 9.66 1.12 -20.46
CA PRO A 3 10.81 2.04 -20.55
C PRO A 3 10.74 2.97 -21.77
N LYS A 4 10.00 2.59 -22.82
CA LYS A 4 9.73 3.42 -24.01
C LYS A 4 8.42 4.22 -23.92
N GLY A 5 7.67 4.10 -22.82
CA GLY A 5 6.46 4.87 -22.60
C GLY A 5 6.77 6.33 -22.22
N LYS A 6 5.77 7.20 -22.32
CA LYS A 6 5.84 8.56 -21.76
C LYS A 6 6.29 8.48 -20.29
N GLN A 7 7.27 9.31 -19.91
CA GLN A 7 7.67 9.44 -18.51
C GLN A 7 6.52 10.06 -17.72
N ILE A 8 6.13 9.43 -16.61
CA ILE A 8 5.09 9.94 -15.71
C ILE A 8 5.78 10.54 -14.48
N THR A 9 5.44 11.77 -14.15
CA THR A 9 5.91 12.41 -12.91
C THR A 9 4.98 12.06 -11.76
N VAL A 10 5.50 11.54 -10.65
CA VAL A 10 4.70 11.05 -9.53
C VAL A 10 5.13 11.68 -8.20
N GLY A 11 4.15 12.07 -7.39
CA GLY A 11 4.40 12.60 -6.05
C GLY A 11 4.73 11.50 -5.04
N ALA A 12 5.71 11.77 -4.18
CA ALA A 12 6.23 10.83 -3.19
C ALA A 12 6.30 11.47 -1.80
N ILE A 13 6.01 10.66 -0.77
CA ILE A 13 6.10 11.04 0.65
C ILE A 13 7.28 10.27 1.25
N PRO A 14 8.35 10.96 1.69
CA PRO A 14 9.58 10.34 2.16
C PRO A 14 9.38 9.23 3.20
N GLY A 15 10.01 8.08 3.01
CA GLY A 15 9.99 6.97 3.96
C GLY A 15 8.66 6.24 4.08
N SER A 16 7.76 6.41 3.11
CA SER A 16 6.46 5.74 3.08
C SER A 16 6.32 4.82 1.87
N THR A 17 5.31 3.96 1.89
CA THR A 17 4.95 3.12 0.74
C THR A 17 4.51 3.94 -0.49
N VAL A 18 4.13 5.21 -0.31
CA VAL A 18 3.84 6.16 -1.41
C VAL A 18 5.10 6.50 -2.19
N GLU A 19 6.26 6.52 -1.53
CA GLU A 19 7.58 6.70 -2.17
C GLU A 19 8.17 5.37 -2.64
N HIS A 20 8.04 4.28 -1.86
CA HIS A 20 8.62 2.99 -2.24
C HIS A 20 8.01 2.43 -3.53
N ALA A 21 6.69 2.60 -3.70
CA ALA A 21 5.96 2.07 -4.86
C ALA A 21 6.51 2.56 -6.21
N PRO A 22 6.64 3.87 -6.48
CA PRO A 22 7.20 4.34 -7.74
C PRO A 22 8.68 3.96 -7.94
N ILE A 23 9.49 3.89 -6.86
CA ILE A 23 10.87 3.39 -6.94
C ILE A 23 10.89 1.95 -7.46
N ILE A 24 10.12 1.07 -6.84
CA ILE A 24 10.09 -0.35 -7.17
C ILE A 24 9.53 -0.55 -8.58
N MET A 25 8.46 0.16 -8.95
CA MET A 25 7.91 0.10 -10.30
C MET A 25 8.94 0.52 -11.36
N ARG A 26 9.74 1.56 -11.09
CA ARG A 26 10.82 2.01 -11.98
C ARG A 26 11.96 1.01 -12.06
N ASP A 27 12.51 0.62 -10.91
CA ASP A 27 13.79 -0.10 -10.85
C ASP A 27 13.65 -1.62 -11.02
N VAL A 28 12.49 -2.18 -10.65
CA VAL A 28 12.22 -3.63 -10.75
C VAL A 28 11.48 -3.97 -12.05
N LEU A 29 10.51 -3.13 -12.46
CA LEU A 29 9.69 -3.38 -13.65
C LEU A 29 10.09 -2.55 -14.88
N GLY A 30 11.02 -1.61 -14.73
CA GLY A 30 11.47 -0.74 -15.82
C GLY A 30 10.43 0.32 -16.21
N ALA A 31 9.54 0.70 -15.30
CA ALA A 31 8.55 1.74 -15.57
C ALA A 31 9.23 3.11 -15.73
N ASN A 32 8.80 3.88 -16.74
CA ASN A 32 9.33 5.23 -16.95
C ASN A 32 8.63 6.22 -16.00
N MET A 33 9.12 6.31 -14.77
CA MET A 33 8.58 7.18 -13.72
C MET A 33 9.65 8.12 -13.16
N LYS A 34 9.28 9.38 -12.95
CA LYS A 34 10.09 10.38 -12.26
C LYS A 34 9.40 10.76 -10.96
N MET A 35 10.11 10.65 -9.84
CA MET A 35 9.52 11.00 -8.53
C MET A 35 9.82 12.44 -8.17
N VAL A 36 8.81 13.13 -7.65
CA VAL A 36 8.93 14.40 -6.93
C VAL A 36 8.68 14.09 -5.46
N THR A 37 9.73 14.20 -4.64
CA THR A 37 9.69 13.87 -3.21
C THR A 37 9.68 15.14 -2.37
N GLY A 38 9.20 15.04 -1.12
CA GLY A 38 9.15 16.15 -0.16
C GLY A 38 7.74 16.56 0.29
N TYR A 39 6.69 15.93 -0.26
CA TYR A 39 5.32 16.14 0.22
C TYR A 39 5.13 15.58 1.63
N LYS A 40 4.37 16.28 2.47
CA LYS A 40 4.15 15.89 3.88
C LYS A 40 3.00 14.89 4.04
N GLY A 41 2.14 14.78 3.04
CA GLY A 41 0.97 13.92 3.07
C GLY A 41 0.29 13.82 1.70
N THR A 42 -0.68 12.91 1.60
CA THR A 42 -1.42 12.68 0.36
C THR A 42 -2.34 13.84 -0.02
N ALA A 43 -2.65 14.77 0.90
CA ALA A 43 -3.34 16.02 0.57
C ALA A 43 -2.48 16.93 -0.30
N ASP A 44 -1.22 17.16 0.07
CA ASP A 44 -0.28 17.98 -0.69
C ASP A 44 -0.03 17.39 -2.08
N VAL A 45 0.12 16.06 -2.17
CA VAL A 45 0.29 15.37 -3.46
C VAL A 45 -0.94 15.56 -4.36
N ARG A 46 -2.15 15.57 -3.80
CA ARG A 46 -3.37 15.82 -4.59
C ARG A 46 -3.42 17.25 -5.14
N LEU A 47 -3.02 18.24 -4.34
CA LEU A 47 -2.89 19.62 -4.80
C LEU A 47 -1.81 19.76 -5.89
N ALA A 48 -0.72 19.01 -5.78
CA ALA A 48 0.32 18.94 -6.79
C ALA A 48 -0.19 18.30 -8.10
N ILE A 49 -1.12 17.36 -8.03
CA ILE A 49 -1.82 16.82 -9.21
C ILE A 49 -2.72 17.90 -9.82
N ASP A 50 -3.55 18.56 -9.02
CA ASP A 50 -4.48 19.59 -9.51
C ASP A 50 -3.76 20.81 -10.13
N SER A 51 -2.54 21.12 -9.66
CA SER A 51 -1.69 22.18 -10.23
C SER A 51 -0.79 21.73 -11.39
N GLY A 52 -0.76 20.44 -11.70
CA GLY A 52 0.05 19.87 -12.78
C GLY A 52 1.54 19.72 -12.46
N GLU A 53 1.95 19.87 -11.20
CA GLU A 53 3.33 19.63 -10.75
C GLU A 53 3.71 18.14 -10.85
N VAL A 54 2.75 17.26 -10.54
CA VAL A 54 2.87 15.81 -10.71
C VAL A 54 1.65 15.27 -11.47
N GLU A 55 1.80 14.13 -12.13
CA GLU A 55 0.75 13.49 -12.93
C GLU A 55 0.04 12.35 -12.18
N GLY A 56 0.52 11.97 -11.00
CA GLY A 56 -0.09 10.92 -10.20
C GLY A 56 0.69 10.56 -8.95
N PHE A 57 0.27 9.50 -8.26
CA PHE A 57 0.91 8.97 -7.05
C PHE A 57 0.38 7.58 -6.74
N PHE A 58 1.05 6.89 -5.82
CA PHE A 58 0.57 5.61 -5.28
C PHE A 58 -0.14 5.85 -3.94
N ASN A 59 -1.28 5.21 -3.72
CA ASN A 59 -2.01 5.29 -2.47
C ASN A 59 -2.93 4.06 -2.28
N SER A 60 -3.49 3.88 -1.08
CA SER A 60 -4.49 2.84 -0.85
C SER A 60 -5.81 3.19 -1.54
N TRP A 61 -6.49 2.18 -2.08
CA TRP A 61 -7.83 2.35 -2.64
C TRP A 61 -8.84 2.86 -1.61
N THR A 62 -8.75 2.37 -0.37
CA THR A 62 -9.60 2.84 0.75
C THR A 62 -9.48 4.35 0.98
N SER A 63 -8.26 4.92 0.87
CA SER A 63 -8.06 6.36 0.96
C SER A 63 -8.59 7.07 -0.28
N LEU A 64 -8.28 6.57 -1.48
CA LEU A 64 -8.70 7.19 -2.75
C LEU A 64 -10.22 7.21 -2.91
N LYS A 65 -10.92 6.16 -2.46
CA LYS A 65 -12.38 6.08 -2.45
C LYS A 65 -13.01 7.22 -1.67
N ILE A 66 -12.42 7.59 -0.52
CA ILE A 66 -12.91 8.69 0.32
C ILE A 66 -12.53 10.04 -0.28
N THR A 67 -11.28 10.17 -0.76
CA THR A 67 -10.71 11.49 -1.05
C THR A 67 -10.81 11.93 -2.51
N SER A 68 -11.02 10.99 -3.43
CA SER A 68 -10.76 11.21 -4.87
C SER A 68 -11.60 10.32 -5.81
N VAL A 69 -12.63 9.61 -5.32
CA VAL A 69 -13.40 8.67 -6.16
C VAL A 69 -14.02 9.35 -7.38
N ASP A 70 -14.51 10.58 -7.23
CA ASP A 70 -15.11 11.33 -8.33
C ASP A 70 -14.13 11.65 -9.46
N LYS A 71 -12.83 11.75 -9.16
CA LYS A 71 -11.80 11.99 -10.17
C LYS A 71 -11.70 10.85 -11.19
N PHE A 72 -12.11 9.63 -10.84
CA PHE A 72 -12.14 8.52 -11.80
C PHE A 72 -13.26 8.62 -12.84
N LYS A 73 -14.12 9.64 -12.78
CA LYS A 73 -15.15 9.96 -13.79
C LYS A 73 -14.57 10.75 -14.99
N GLY A 74 -13.35 10.40 -15.40
CA GLY A 74 -12.70 10.96 -16.61
C GLY A 74 -11.48 11.85 -16.37
N GLU A 75 -11.13 12.17 -15.11
CA GLU A 75 -9.92 12.95 -14.83
C GLU A 75 -8.72 12.05 -14.53
N TRP A 76 -8.92 11.00 -13.72
CA TRP A 76 -7.86 10.10 -13.26
C TRP A 76 -8.03 8.70 -13.83
N LEU A 77 -6.91 8.03 -14.07
CA LEU A 77 -6.86 6.64 -14.50
C LEU A 77 -5.99 5.83 -13.53
N MET A 78 -6.50 4.67 -13.12
CA MET A 78 -5.75 3.73 -12.30
C MET A 78 -4.91 2.81 -13.20
N LEU A 79 -3.59 2.84 -13.01
CA LEU A 79 -2.64 2.15 -13.90
C LEU A 79 -2.16 0.79 -13.38
N ALA A 80 -2.19 0.58 -12.05
CA ALA A 80 -1.72 -0.64 -11.41
C ALA A 80 -2.34 -0.80 -10.01
N GLN A 81 -2.51 -2.06 -9.61
CA GLN A 81 -2.84 -2.47 -8.25
C GLN A 81 -1.60 -3.12 -7.64
N LEU A 82 -1.00 -2.48 -6.64
CA LEU A 82 0.11 -3.07 -5.90
C LEU A 82 -0.42 -3.95 -4.76
N GLY A 83 -1.20 -4.96 -5.13
CA GLY A 83 -1.74 -6.00 -4.26
C GLY A 83 -1.67 -7.37 -4.95
N ASP A 84 -1.81 -8.45 -4.18
CA ASP A 84 -1.87 -9.81 -4.73
C ASP A 84 -3.23 -10.06 -5.42
N ASP A 85 -4.31 -9.62 -4.79
CA ASP A 85 -5.68 -9.81 -5.25
C ASP A 85 -6.24 -8.57 -5.95
N THR A 86 -7.20 -8.80 -6.84
CA THR A 86 -7.96 -7.73 -7.49
C THR A 86 -8.96 -7.12 -6.52
N ILE A 87 -9.03 -5.79 -6.50
CA ILE A 87 -10.06 -5.05 -5.79
C ILE A 87 -11.35 -5.10 -6.62
N SER A 88 -12.45 -5.57 -6.02
CA SER A 88 -13.70 -5.88 -6.76
C SER A 88 -14.52 -4.66 -7.14
N ASP A 89 -14.38 -3.56 -6.43
CA ASP A 89 -15.23 -2.36 -6.56
C ASP A 89 -14.50 -1.19 -7.24
N LEU A 90 -13.47 -1.48 -8.03
CA LEU A 90 -12.77 -0.47 -8.80
C LEU A 90 -13.66 0.12 -9.89
N PRO A 91 -13.63 1.44 -10.11
CA PRO A 91 -14.37 2.09 -11.19
C PRO A 91 -13.77 1.79 -12.58
N VAL A 92 -12.57 1.20 -12.63
CA VAL A 92 -11.83 0.90 -13.86
C VAL A 92 -11.59 -0.62 -13.93
N PRO A 93 -12.03 -1.30 -15.01
CA PRO A 93 -11.80 -2.73 -15.16
C PRO A 93 -10.35 -3.03 -15.56
N ASN A 94 -9.91 -4.27 -15.35
CA ASN A 94 -8.65 -4.82 -15.88
C ASN A 94 -7.37 -4.09 -15.44
N VAL A 95 -7.37 -3.45 -14.26
CA VAL A 95 -6.15 -2.86 -13.71
C VAL A 95 -5.21 -3.99 -13.24
N PRO A 96 -3.95 -4.06 -13.72
CA PRO A 96 -3.07 -5.18 -13.42
C PRO A 96 -2.62 -5.22 -11.96
N THR A 97 -2.64 -6.41 -11.35
CA THR A 97 -2.14 -6.69 -9.99
C THR A 97 -0.66 -7.08 -9.98
N ILE A 98 -0.05 -7.27 -8.80
CA ILE A 98 1.35 -7.71 -8.70
C ILE A 98 1.61 -9.01 -9.48
N PRO A 99 0.81 -10.08 -9.36
CA PRO A 99 1.02 -11.31 -10.13
C PRO A 99 0.98 -11.10 -11.66
N MET A 100 0.23 -10.10 -12.14
CA MET A 100 0.16 -9.77 -13.57
C MET A 100 1.34 -8.91 -14.04
N LEU A 101 1.93 -8.12 -13.14
CA LEU A 101 3.03 -7.20 -13.43
C LEU A 101 4.41 -7.87 -13.32
N ALA A 102 4.60 -8.75 -12.33
CA ALA A 102 5.87 -9.40 -12.06
C ALA A 102 6.19 -10.50 -13.09
N LYS A 103 7.44 -10.56 -13.55
CA LYS A 103 7.90 -11.58 -14.51
C LYS A 103 8.45 -12.83 -13.84
N ASN A 104 8.81 -12.74 -12.56
CA ASN A 104 9.38 -13.82 -11.77
C ASN A 104 9.08 -13.62 -10.28
N GLU A 105 9.34 -14.65 -9.48
CA GLU A 105 9.05 -14.63 -8.05
C GLU A 105 9.84 -13.56 -7.29
N GLU A 106 11.09 -13.26 -7.68
CA GLU A 106 11.88 -12.19 -7.05
C GLU A 106 11.19 -10.83 -7.23
N GLN A 107 10.79 -10.48 -8.46
CA GLN A 107 10.07 -9.24 -8.73
C GLN A 107 8.75 -9.18 -7.95
N ARG A 108 8.03 -10.30 -7.90
CA ARG A 108 6.79 -10.41 -7.13
C ARG A 108 7.04 -10.13 -5.64
N GLN A 109 8.07 -10.72 -5.05
CA GLN A 109 8.39 -10.50 -3.64
C GLN A 109 8.89 -9.08 -3.35
N LEU A 110 9.70 -8.49 -4.25
CA LEU A 110 10.12 -7.09 -4.12
C LEU A 110 8.93 -6.11 -4.14
N LEU A 111 7.97 -6.32 -5.06
CA LEU A 111 6.73 -5.56 -5.09
C LEU A 111 5.92 -5.76 -3.81
N ARG A 112 5.63 -7.02 -3.43
CA ARG A 112 4.83 -7.33 -2.23
C ARG A 112 5.43 -6.71 -0.97
N PHE A 113 6.70 -6.97 -0.69
CA PHE A 113 7.33 -6.53 0.55
C PHE A 113 7.72 -5.05 0.54
N GLY A 114 7.96 -4.44 -0.61
CA GLY A 114 8.21 -3.01 -0.66
C GLY A 114 6.96 -2.14 -0.59
N THR A 115 5.78 -2.70 -0.88
CA THR A 115 4.53 -1.92 -0.97
C THR A 115 3.37 -2.53 -0.19
N SER A 116 2.81 -3.64 -0.64
CA SER A 116 1.50 -4.13 -0.18
C SER A 116 1.54 -4.66 1.24
N VAL A 117 2.57 -5.45 1.57
CA VAL A 117 2.71 -6.13 2.85
C VAL A 117 2.91 -5.14 4.01
N PRO A 118 3.82 -4.14 3.93
CA PRO A 118 3.91 -3.09 4.95
C PRO A 118 2.62 -2.31 5.14
N ASN A 119 1.82 -2.10 4.08
CA ASN A 119 0.53 -1.41 4.20
C ASN A 119 -0.53 -2.23 4.96
N GLN A 120 -0.47 -3.57 4.90
CA GLN A 120 -1.42 -4.46 5.58
C GLN A 120 -1.24 -4.47 7.09
N PHE A 121 -0.01 -4.36 7.59
CA PHE A 121 0.27 -4.29 9.04
C PHE A 121 0.78 -2.92 9.49
N GLY A 122 0.71 -1.88 8.66
CA GLY A 122 1.17 -0.53 9.01
C GLY A 122 0.30 0.16 10.05
N LYS A 123 -0.94 -0.32 10.27
CA LYS A 123 -1.91 0.20 11.25
C LYS A 123 -2.29 -0.88 12.25
N VAL A 124 -1.32 -1.33 13.04
CA VAL A 124 -1.49 -2.41 14.02
C VAL A 124 -1.40 -1.91 15.45
N TYR A 125 -2.11 -2.59 16.34
CA TYR A 125 -1.88 -2.50 17.78
C TYR A 125 -0.81 -3.52 18.16
N VAL A 126 0.22 -3.05 18.86
CA VAL A 126 1.34 -3.89 19.32
C VAL A 126 1.44 -3.79 20.83
N LEU A 127 1.62 -4.94 21.47
CA LEU A 127 1.85 -5.04 22.91
C LEU A 127 3.36 -5.16 23.17
N PRO A 128 3.87 -4.60 24.28
CA PRO A 128 5.28 -4.73 24.63
C PRO A 128 5.63 -6.20 24.94
N PRO A 129 6.92 -6.58 24.82
CA PRO A 129 7.39 -7.89 25.28
C PRO A 129 7.05 -8.14 26.76
N GLY A 130 6.71 -9.39 27.10
CA GLY A 130 6.44 -9.80 28.48
C GLY A 130 4.97 -9.68 28.94
N VAL A 131 4.07 -9.20 28.09
CA VAL A 131 2.63 -9.25 28.40
C VAL A 131 2.17 -10.72 28.53
N PRO A 132 1.46 -11.09 29.62
CA PRO A 132 0.92 -12.44 29.78
C PRO A 132 0.02 -12.84 28.62
N GLN A 133 0.17 -14.09 28.14
CA GLN A 133 -0.56 -14.61 26.98
C GLN A 133 -2.08 -14.47 27.11
N GLU A 134 -2.62 -14.67 28.31
CA GLU A 134 -4.05 -14.52 28.58
C GLU A 134 -4.55 -13.08 28.28
N ARG A 135 -3.74 -12.05 28.59
CA ARG A 135 -4.11 -10.65 28.31
C ARG A 135 -4.07 -10.33 26.82
N ALA A 136 -3.08 -10.87 26.11
CA ALA A 136 -3.02 -10.75 24.66
C ALA A 136 -4.24 -11.41 24.02
N ALA A 137 -4.54 -12.66 24.41
CA ALA A 137 -5.70 -13.40 23.91
C ALA A 137 -7.03 -12.68 24.21
N ALA A 138 -7.18 -12.07 25.39
CA ALA A 138 -8.35 -11.29 25.72
C ALA A 138 -8.54 -10.07 24.80
N LEU A 139 -7.45 -9.35 24.48
CA LEU A 139 -7.47 -8.21 23.55
C LEU A 139 -7.78 -8.66 22.12
N GLU A 140 -7.15 -9.72 21.63
CA GLU A 140 -7.43 -10.28 20.30
C GLU A 140 -8.90 -10.69 20.16
N ALA A 141 -9.46 -11.36 21.18
CA ALA A 141 -10.86 -11.73 21.22
C ALA A 141 -11.80 -10.51 21.26
N ALA A 142 -11.42 -9.45 21.99
CA ALA A 142 -12.18 -8.21 22.03
C ALA A 142 -12.24 -7.55 20.64
N PHE A 143 -11.09 -7.39 19.96
CA PHE A 143 -11.05 -6.84 18.60
C PHE A 143 -11.87 -7.68 17.61
N ALA A 144 -11.75 -9.01 17.67
CA ALA A 144 -12.52 -9.90 16.81
C ALA A 144 -14.04 -9.73 17.01
N LYS A 145 -14.49 -9.59 18.26
CA LYS A 145 -15.90 -9.32 18.57
C LYS A 145 -16.33 -7.94 18.09
N THR A 146 -15.52 -6.90 18.32
CA THR A 146 -15.82 -5.54 17.89
C THR A 146 -15.99 -5.45 16.38
N PHE A 147 -15.07 -6.01 15.60
CA PHE A 147 -15.18 -5.94 14.13
C PHE A 147 -16.25 -6.86 13.52
N ALA A 148 -16.79 -7.80 14.30
CA ALA A 148 -17.95 -8.60 13.93
C ALA A 148 -19.28 -8.00 14.42
N ASP A 149 -19.24 -6.91 15.20
CA ASP A 149 -20.42 -6.28 15.77
C ASP A 149 -21.27 -5.62 14.68
N LYS A 150 -22.56 -5.96 14.65
CA LYS A 150 -23.47 -5.50 13.59
C LYS A 150 -23.79 -4.01 13.70
N GLU A 151 -23.82 -3.47 14.91
CA GLU A 151 -24.08 -2.04 15.12
C GLU A 151 -22.88 -1.23 14.62
N LEU A 152 -21.66 -1.65 14.96
CA LEU A 152 -20.44 -1.04 14.42
C LEU A 152 -20.41 -1.08 12.89
N LEU A 153 -20.71 -2.23 12.29
CA LEU A 153 -20.71 -2.37 10.83
C LEU A 153 -21.77 -1.48 10.16
N ALA A 154 -22.96 -1.36 10.77
CA ALA A 154 -24.01 -0.49 10.26
C ALA A 154 -23.66 1.00 10.39
N GLU A 155 -23.01 1.41 11.47
CA GLU A 155 -22.52 2.78 11.64
C GLU A 155 -21.37 3.09 10.68
N ALA A 156 -20.46 2.14 10.49
CA ALA A 156 -19.36 2.26 9.53
C ALA A 156 -19.90 2.45 8.11
N ASP A 157 -20.90 1.67 7.70
CA ASP A 157 -21.55 1.81 6.39
C ASP A 157 -22.19 3.20 6.21
N LYS A 158 -22.94 3.70 7.22
CA LYS A 158 -23.49 5.07 7.22
C LYS A 158 -22.40 6.13 7.07
N GLY A 159 -21.27 5.93 7.74
CA GLY A 159 -20.10 6.79 7.66
C GLY A 159 -19.25 6.59 6.40
N ARG A 160 -19.60 5.65 5.53
CA ARG A 160 -18.80 5.20 4.37
C ARG A 160 -17.37 4.80 4.78
N LEU A 161 -17.24 4.22 5.96
CA LEU A 161 -16.00 3.69 6.51
C LEU A 161 -15.90 2.21 6.17
N GLU A 162 -14.85 1.87 5.43
CA GLU A 162 -14.56 0.48 5.07
C GLU A 162 -13.85 -0.22 6.24
N ILE A 163 -14.49 -1.26 6.79
CA ILE A 163 -13.92 -2.10 7.86
C ILE A 163 -13.50 -3.44 7.26
N GLN A 164 -12.19 -3.65 7.18
CA GLN A 164 -11.56 -4.90 6.74
C GLN A 164 -10.43 -5.26 7.71
N PRO A 165 -10.75 -5.85 8.88
CA PRO A 165 -9.75 -6.19 9.88
C PRO A 165 -8.85 -7.32 9.39
N VAL A 166 -7.57 -7.24 9.73
CA VAL A 166 -6.63 -8.35 9.61
C VAL A 166 -6.55 -9.01 10.98
N SER A 167 -6.73 -10.33 11.06
CA SER A 167 -6.70 -11.03 12.34
C SER A 167 -5.31 -10.95 12.98
N ALA A 168 -5.22 -11.19 14.29
CA ALA A 168 -3.94 -11.26 14.98
C ALA A 168 -3.03 -12.35 14.39
N GLN A 169 -3.58 -13.53 14.08
CA GLN A 169 -2.81 -14.61 13.47
C GLN A 169 -2.32 -14.23 12.06
N GLN A 170 -3.17 -13.59 11.26
CA GLN A 170 -2.79 -13.12 9.92
C GLN A 170 -1.70 -12.03 10.01
N THR A 171 -1.84 -11.10 10.94
CA THR A 171 -0.86 -10.05 11.21
C THR A 171 0.49 -10.65 11.61
N GLN A 172 0.50 -11.61 12.55
CA GLN A 172 1.71 -12.31 12.96
C GLN A 172 2.37 -13.06 11.79
N LYS A 173 1.57 -13.73 10.96
CA LYS A 173 2.05 -14.42 9.76
C LYS A 173 2.70 -13.44 8.78
N LEU A 174 2.04 -12.31 8.48
CA LEU A 174 2.56 -11.27 7.58
C LEU A 174 3.87 -10.67 8.09
N VAL A 175 3.94 -10.34 9.38
CA VAL A 175 5.16 -9.80 10.00
C VAL A 175 6.28 -10.84 9.98
N THR A 176 5.99 -12.09 10.30
CA THR A 176 6.99 -13.17 10.27
C THR A 176 7.51 -13.43 8.86
N GLU A 177 6.63 -13.45 7.86
CA GLU A 177 7.01 -13.59 6.44
C GLU A 177 7.86 -12.40 6.00
N PHE A 178 7.45 -11.17 6.33
CA PHE A 178 8.17 -9.95 6.00
C PHE A 178 9.55 -9.88 6.66
N LEU A 179 9.68 -10.27 7.93
CA LEU A 179 10.97 -10.29 8.63
C LEU A 179 11.84 -11.49 8.24
N GLY A 180 11.22 -12.58 7.80
CA GLY A 180 11.85 -13.82 7.36
C GLY A 180 12.30 -13.82 5.89
N MET A 181 12.20 -12.69 5.18
CA MET A 181 12.73 -12.54 3.83
C MET A 181 14.21 -12.93 3.74
N SER A 182 14.61 -13.54 2.62
CA SER A 182 16.00 -13.97 2.41
C SER A 182 16.96 -12.77 2.53
N ALA A 183 18.20 -13.03 2.96
CA ALA A 183 19.20 -11.97 3.12
C ALA A 183 19.45 -11.21 1.81
N ASP A 184 19.45 -11.92 0.68
CA ASP A 184 19.58 -11.35 -0.66
C ASP A 184 18.41 -10.42 -1.02
N LEU A 185 17.16 -10.89 -0.82
CA LEU A 185 15.97 -10.09 -1.08
C LEU A 185 15.92 -8.84 -0.18
N LYS A 186 16.28 -9.00 1.09
CA LYS A 186 16.37 -7.89 2.06
C LYS A 186 17.40 -6.86 1.61
N ALA A 187 18.58 -7.29 1.16
CA ALA A 187 19.63 -6.40 0.68
C ALA A 187 19.19 -5.64 -0.58
N LYS A 188 18.56 -6.33 -1.54
CA LYS A 188 17.98 -5.72 -2.75
C LYS A 188 16.91 -4.69 -2.39
N LEU A 189 15.96 -5.06 -1.53
CA LEU A 189 14.89 -4.14 -1.12
C LEU A 189 15.46 -2.92 -0.38
N GLN A 190 16.40 -3.11 0.55
CA GLN A 190 17.05 -2.00 1.25
C GLN A 190 17.78 -1.05 0.29
N LYS A 191 18.46 -1.58 -0.73
CA LYS A 191 19.10 -0.75 -1.76
C LYS A 191 18.11 0.09 -2.55
N LEU A 192 16.89 -0.42 -2.76
CA LEU A 192 15.82 0.30 -3.45
C LEU A 192 15.22 1.40 -2.56
N ILE A 193 14.79 1.07 -1.35
CA ILE A 193 13.88 1.92 -0.58
C ILE A 193 14.52 2.70 0.57
N ARG A 194 15.78 2.41 0.93
CA ARG A 194 16.48 3.24 1.92
C ARG A 194 17.13 4.43 1.23
N PRO A 195 16.92 5.66 1.71
CA PRO A 195 17.66 6.79 1.21
C PRO A 195 19.16 6.54 1.41
N GLU A 196 19.97 6.76 0.39
CA GLU A 196 21.42 6.81 0.57
C GLU A 196 21.71 7.89 1.61
N LYS A 197 22.41 7.52 2.68
CA LYS A 197 22.94 8.51 3.62
C LYS A 197 23.92 9.38 2.85
N LYS A 198 23.51 10.59 2.50
CA LYS A 198 24.45 11.66 2.13
C LYS A 198 25.22 12.11 3.36
#